data_AF-A0A958VH75-F1
#
_entry.id   AF-A0A958VH75-F1
#
_cell.length_a   1.000
_cell.length_b   1.000
_cell.length_c   1.000
_cell.angle_alpha   90.00
_cell.angle_beta   90.00
_cell.angle_gamma   90.00
#
_symmetry.space_group_name_H-M   'P 1'
#
loop_
_entity.id
_entity.type
_entity.pdbx_description
1 polymer ?
#
loop_
_entity_poly.entity_id
_entity_poly.type
_entity_poly.pdbx_seq_one_letter_code
_entity_poly.pdbx_strand_id
1 'polypeptide(L)'
;MLRNYLLRFYPFEIHLLIAWSALALAQKFMGWQLRWLLALLALDLCFFYLLYYKVLVQKKEDSSLVKVFPKIYGTSLSLLIMGITMKLFGISGIPVSALGMVGILVSCVLLFHTPIQDKYLPVLKEFMLRTAIVLVLAFVFSM
;
A
#
# COMPACT_ATOMS: atom_id res chain seq x y z
N MET A 1 17.25 14.81 1.23
CA MET A 1 16.66 14.69 -0.13
C MET A 1 15.42 13.78 -0.15
N LEU A 2 15.53 12.51 0.29
CA LEU A 2 14.43 11.52 0.27
C LEU A 2 13.14 11.95 1.00
N ARG A 3 13.25 12.59 2.17
CA ARG A 3 12.08 13.06 2.94
C ARG A 3 11.28 14.15 2.21
N ASN A 4 11.97 15.07 1.54
CA ASN A 4 11.31 16.14 0.77
C ASN A 4 10.60 15.59 -0.47
N TYR A 5 11.17 14.54 -1.08
CA TYR A 5 10.50 13.81 -2.15
C TYR A 5 9.19 13.17 -1.65
N LEU A 6 9.25 12.41 -0.53
CA LEU A 6 8.08 11.75 0.03
C LEU A 6 6.97 12.72 0.45
N LEU A 7 7.32 13.87 1.04
CA LEU A 7 6.34 14.90 1.42
C LEU A 7 5.67 15.56 0.20
N ARG A 8 6.40 15.76 -0.90
CA ARG A 8 5.82 16.25 -2.16
C ARG A 8 4.96 15.20 -2.85
N PHE A 9 5.29 13.93 -2.69
CA PHE A 9 4.58 12.81 -3.32
C PHE A 9 3.28 12.43 -2.59
N TYR A 10 3.23 12.63 -1.26
CA TYR A 10 2.08 12.32 -0.40
C TYR A 10 0.71 12.79 -0.93
N PRO A 11 0.51 14.04 -1.38
CA PRO A 11 -0.79 14.48 -1.91
C PRO A 11 -1.18 13.82 -3.25
N PHE A 12 -0.19 13.36 -4.03
CA PHE A 12 -0.42 12.73 -5.33
C PHE A 12 -0.59 11.21 -5.24
N GLU A 13 -0.20 10.59 -4.12
CA GLU A 13 -0.20 9.14 -3.99
C GLU A 13 -1.60 8.54 -4.20
N ILE A 14 -2.66 9.14 -3.62
CA ILE A 14 -4.02 8.60 -3.80
C ILE A 14 -4.46 8.64 -5.26
N HIS A 15 -4.07 9.69 -6.00
CA HIS A 15 -4.37 9.83 -7.43
C HIS A 15 -3.60 8.81 -8.25
N LEU A 16 -2.32 8.58 -7.89
CA LEU A 16 -1.48 7.55 -8.51
C LEU A 16 -2.03 6.15 -8.27
N LEU A 17 -2.51 5.88 -7.04
CA LEU A 17 -3.15 4.62 -6.68
C LEU A 17 -4.43 4.39 -7.50
N ILE A 18 -5.27 5.41 -7.65
CA ILE A 18 -6.48 5.34 -8.49
C ILE A 18 -6.11 5.10 -9.95
N ALA A 19 -5.13 5.83 -10.50
CA ALA A 19 -4.68 5.66 -11.87
C ALA A 19 -4.14 4.24 -12.12
N TRP A 20 -3.28 3.75 -11.22
CA TRP A 20 -2.77 2.37 -11.27
C TRP A 20 -3.91 1.34 -11.19
N SER A 21 -4.88 1.55 -10.30
CA SER A 21 -6.05 0.69 -10.15
C SER A 21 -6.90 0.61 -11.42
N ALA A 22 -7.16 1.76 -12.05
CA ALA A 22 -7.92 1.84 -13.29
C ALA A 22 -7.20 1.12 -14.44
N LEU A 23 -5.88 1.31 -14.55
CA LEU A 23 -5.06 0.60 -15.55
C LEU A 23 -5.04 -0.91 -15.31
N ALA A 24 -4.98 -1.35 -14.05
CA ALA A 24 -5.01 -2.77 -13.69
C ALA A 24 -6.32 -3.41 -14.14
N LEU A 25 -7.45 -2.75 -13.85
CA LEU A 25 -8.77 -3.20 -14.28
C LEU A 25 -8.92 -3.19 -15.81
N ALA A 26 -8.45 -2.14 -16.50
CA ALA A 26 -8.45 -2.08 -17.95
C ALA A 26 -7.65 -3.23 -18.58
N GLN A 27 -6.48 -3.56 -18.03
CA GLN A 27 -5.71 -4.73 -18.48
C GLN A 27 -6.49 -6.04 -18.25
N LYS A 28 -7.15 -6.22 -17.10
CA LYS A 28 -7.92 -7.45 -16.79
C LYS A 28 -9.12 -7.63 -17.72
N PHE A 29 -9.93 -6.57 -17.90
CA PHE A 29 -11.24 -6.68 -18.54
C PHE A 29 -11.24 -6.30 -20.02
N MET A 30 -10.35 -5.41 -20.46
CA MET A 30 -10.28 -4.94 -21.85
C MET A 30 -9.10 -5.55 -22.64
N GLY A 31 -8.23 -6.32 -21.98
CA GLY A 31 -7.09 -6.98 -22.63
C GLY A 31 -5.97 -6.03 -23.07
N TRP A 32 -5.98 -4.78 -22.59
CA TRP A 32 -4.98 -3.78 -22.95
C TRP A 32 -3.59 -4.18 -22.43
N GLN A 33 -2.58 -4.18 -23.30
CA GLN A 33 -1.21 -4.58 -22.95
C GLN A 33 -0.39 -3.41 -22.35
N LEU A 34 -0.88 -2.80 -21.27
CA LEU A 34 -0.24 -1.66 -20.61
C LEU A 34 0.80 -2.07 -19.55
N ARG A 35 1.49 -3.19 -19.79
CA ARG A 35 2.34 -3.85 -18.80
C ARG A 35 3.43 -2.95 -18.24
N TRP A 36 4.12 -2.20 -19.11
CA TRP A 36 5.21 -1.31 -18.70
C TRP A 36 4.75 -0.16 -17.82
N LEU A 37 3.63 0.49 -18.18
CA LEU A 37 3.06 1.57 -17.38
C LEU A 37 2.57 1.07 -16.03
N LEU A 38 1.92 -0.10 -16.00
CA LEU A 38 1.50 -0.75 -14.76
C LEU A 38 2.68 -1.10 -13.85
N ALA A 39 3.78 -1.61 -14.41
CA ALA A 39 4.98 -1.95 -13.67
C ALA A 39 5.65 -0.70 -13.07
N LEU A 40 5.77 0.39 -13.85
CA LEU A 40 6.36 1.65 -13.39
C LEU A 40 5.55 2.25 -12.24
N LEU A 41 4.24 2.37 -12.41
CA LEU A 41 3.36 2.90 -11.37
C LEU A 41 3.34 2.02 -10.12
N ALA A 42 3.35 0.68 -10.29
CA ALA A 42 3.44 -0.25 -9.16
C ALA A 42 4.76 -0.09 -8.41
N LEU A 43 5.88 0.10 -9.11
CA LEU A 43 7.19 0.29 -8.50
C LEU A 43 7.25 1.59 -7.70
N ASP A 44 6.74 2.68 -8.27
CA ASP A 44 6.65 3.97 -7.59
C ASP A 44 5.80 3.90 -6.32
N LEU A 45 4.61 3.27 -6.40
CA LEU A 45 3.73 3.03 -5.26
C LEU A 45 4.41 2.14 -4.20
N CYS A 46 5.04 1.04 -4.60
CA CYS A 46 5.76 0.15 -3.69
C CYS A 46 6.88 0.89 -2.96
N PHE A 47 7.71 1.65 -3.67
CA PHE A 47 8.79 2.41 -3.07
C PHE A 47 8.27 3.47 -2.10
N PHE A 48 7.18 4.15 -2.46
CA PHE A 48 6.51 5.09 -1.58
C PHE A 48 6.01 4.39 -0.30
N TYR A 49 5.27 3.28 -0.41
CA TYR A 49 4.72 2.57 0.75
C TYR A 49 5.79 1.94 1.65
N LEU A 50 6.90 1.46 1.08
CA LEU A 50 8.05 0.98 1.87
C LEU A 50 8.68 2.10 2.70
N LEU A 51 8.70 3.32 2.18
CA LEU A 51 9.26 4.49 2.85
C LEU A 51 8.23 5.31 3.63
N TYR A 52 6.97 4.92 3.57
CA TYR A 52 5.84 5.64 4.15
C TYR A 52 5.98 5.89 5.65
N TYR A 53 6.59 4.95 6.38
CA TYR A 53 6.87 5.12 7.80
C TYR A 53 7.79 6.31 8.10
N LYS A 54 8.66 6.73 7.17
CA LYS A 54 9.53 7.91 7.34
C LYS A 54 8.75 9.22 7.26
N VAL A 55 7.57 9.20 6.64
CA VAL A 55 6.66 10.36 6.58
C VAL A 55 5.85 10.48 7.87
N LEU A 56 5.38 9.34 8.38
CA LEU A 56 4.49 9.28 9.55
C LEU A 56 5.18 9.30 10.91
N VAL A 57 6.40 8.77 11.02
CA VAL A 57 7.15 8.77 12.29
C VAL A 57 7.84 10.13 12.44
N GLN A 58 7.16 11.07 13.11
CA GLN A 58 7.62 12.45 13.27
C GLN A 58 8.43 12.73 14.54
N LYS A 59 8.35 11.91 15.59
CA LYS A 59 9.01 12.19 16.88
C LYS A 59 9.84 11.02 17.41
N LYS A 60 10.91 11.35 18.14
CA LYS A 60 11.85 10.40 18.75
C LYS A 60 11.21 9.62 19.91
N GLU A 61 10.19 10.19 20.55
CA GLU A 61 9.53 9.71 21.78
C GLU A 61 8.43 8.66 21.57
N ASP A 62 8.12 8.28 20.33
CA ASP A 62 7.10 7.26 20.10
C ASP A 62 7.54 5.89 20.67
N SER A 63 6.61 5.21 21.35
CA SER A 63 6.80 3.83 21.81
C SER A 63 7.21 2.90 20.66
N SER A 64 7.90 1.79 20.97
CA SER A 64 8.42 0.86 19.96
C SER A 64 7.33 0.38 19.00
N LEU A 65 6.13 0.05 19.53
CA LEU A 65 4.98 -0.40 18.75
C LEU A 65 4.43 0.68 17.79
N VAL A 66 4.37 1.94 18.23
CA VAL A 66 3.91 3.07 17.42
C VAL A 66 4.82 3.33 16.21
N LYS A 67 6.12 3.01 16.33
CA LYS A 67 7.11 3.09 15.24
C LYS A 67 7.04 1.88 14.30
N VAL A 68 6.63 0.72 14.79
CA VAL A 68 6.55 -0.53 14.03
C VAL A 68 5.29 -0.59 13.17
N PHE A 69 4.16 -0.10 13.68
CA PHE A 69 2.89 -0.07 12.95
C PHE A 69 3.00 0.44 11.50
N PRO A 70 3.49 1.67 11.23
CA PRO A 70 3.52 2.20 9.86
C PRO A 70 4.51 1.46 8.96
N LYS A 71 5.52 0.76 9.54
CA LYS A 71 6.44 -0.09 8.78
C LYS A 71 5.75 -1.37 8.31
N ILE A 72 5.03 -2.04 9.21
CA ILE A 72 4.27 -3.25 8.88
C ILE A 72 3.24 -2.88 7.81
N TYR A 73 2.40 -1.88 8.09
CA TYR A 73 1.34 -1.46 7.19
C TYR A 73 1.86 -1.08 5.78
N GLY A 74 2.90 -0.24 5.69
CA GLY A 74 3.48 0.17 4.42
C GLY A 74 4.11 -0.99 3.64
N THR A 75 4.81 -1.89 4.34
CA THR A 75 5.38 -3.11 3.70
C THR A 75 4.26 -4.01 3.18
N SER A 76 3.20 -4.20 3.95
CA SER A 76 2.06 -5.03 3.56
C SER A 76 1.32 -4.49 2.33
N LEU A 77 1.09 -3.19 2.26
CA LEU A 77 0.52 -2.55 1.06
C LEU A 77 1.41 -2.74 -0.17
N SER A 78 2.73 -2.54 -0.02
CA SER A 78 3.68 -2.74 -1.12
C SER A 78 3.66 -4.19 -1.62
N LEU A 79 3.62 -5.17 -0.70
CA LEU A 79 3.52 -6.59 -1.07
C LEU A 79 2.21 -6.90 -1.81
N LEU A 80 1.09 -6.30 -1.42
CA LEU A 80 -0.19 -6.48 -2.12
C LEU A 80 -0.13 -5.92 -3.55
N ILE A 81 0.36 -4.69 -3.71
CA ILE A 81 0.50 -4.04 -5.04
C ILE A 81 1.44 -4.85 -5.93
N MET A 82 2.57 -5.30 -5.39
CA MET A 82 3.49 -6.16 -6.11
C MET A 82 2.85 -7.49 -6.50
N GLY A 83 2.15 -8.15 -5.56
CA GLY A 83 1.45 -9.41 -5.81
C GLY A 83 0.37 -9.30 -6.90
N ILE A 84 -0.42 -8.22 -6.89
CA ILE A 84 -1.43 -7.92 -7.92
C ILE A 84 -0.75 -7.73 -9.28
N THR A 85 0.34 -6.94 -9.32
CA THR A 85 1.08 -6.65 -10.55
C THR A 85 1.72 -7.92 -11.14
N MET A 86 2.28 -8.78 -10.29
CA MET A 86 2.84 -10.07 -10.72
C MET A 86 1.77 -10.98 -11.32
N LYS A 87 0.59 -11.08 -10.69
CA LYS A 87 -0.55 -11.85 -11.21
C LYS A 87 -1.01 -11.31 -12.57
N LEU A 88 -1.09 -9.99 -12.73
CA LEU A 88 -1.42 -9.34 -14.00
C LEU A 88 -0.47 -9.71 -15.15
N PHE A 89 0.78 -10.05 -14.83
CA PHE A 89 1.78 -10.48 -15.81
C PHE A 89 1.86 -12.01 -15.98
N GLY A 90 0.98 -12.77 -15.32
CA GLY A 90 0.98 -14.23 -15.36
C GLY A 90 2.09 -14.88 -14.52
N ILE A 91 2.75 -14.11 -13.65
CA ILE A 91 3.74 -14.62 -12.71
C ILE A 91 2.99 -15.07 -11.45
N SER A 92 3.33 -16.24 -10.89
CA SER A 92 2.71 -16.74 -9.66
C SER A 92 2.96 -15.78 -8.47
N GLY A 93 2.02 -14.86 -8.26
CA GLY A 93 2.06 -13.82 -7.21
C GLY A 93 1.28 -14.19 -5.94
N ILE A 94 0.70 -15.40 -5.89
CA ILE A 94 -0.11 -15.89 -4.77
C ILE A 94 0.63 -15.79 -3.42
N PRO A 95 1.90 -16.25 -3.27
CA PRO A 95 2.57 -16.18 -1.96
C PRO A 95 2.82 -14.74 -1.51
N VAL A 96 3.12 -13.83 -2.44
CA VAL A 96 3.42 -12.42 -2.12
C VAL A 96 2.16 -11.68 -1.66
N SER A 97 1.05 -11.85 -2.38
CA SER A 97 -0.23 -11.21 -2.02
C SER A 97 -0.79 -11.74 -0.69
N ALA A 98 -0.62 -13.03 -0.38
CA ALA A 98 -1.02 -13.61 0.90
C ALA A 98 -0.25 -13.02 2.09
N LEU A 99 1.08 -12.86 1.97
CA LEU A 99 1.89 -12.20 2.99
C LEU A 99 1.46 -10.75 3.22
N GLY A 100 1.13 -10.03 2.14
CA GLY A 100 0.54 -8.71 2.20
C GLY A 100 -0.77 -8.67 2.99
N MET A 101 -1.69 -9.60 2.73
CA MET A 101 -2.97 -9.71 3.46
C MET A 101 -2.76 -9.98 4.95
N VAL A 102 -1.88 -10.91 5.30
CA VAL A 102 -1.55 -11.22 6.70
C VAL A 102 -1.04 -9.98 7.44
N GLY A 103 -0.13 -9.22 6.82
CA GLY A 103 0.39 -8.01 7.46
C GLY A 103 -0.64 -6.87 7.57
N ILE A 104 -1.60 -6.78 6.65
CA ILE A 104 -2.77 -5.88 6.82
C ILE A 104 -3.64 -6.33 8.00
N LEU A 105 -3.91 -7.63 8.16
CA LEU A 105 -4.65 -8.14 9.31
C LEU A 105 -3.94 -7.82 10.63
N VAL A 106 -2.62 -8.03 10.70
CA VAL A 106 -1.80 -7.65 11.85
C VAL A 106 -1.89 -6.14 12.12
N SER A 107 -1.85 -5.32 11.07
CA SER A 107 -2.00 -3.87 11.19
C SER A 107 -3.38 -3.48 11.75
N CYS A 108 -4.45 -4.15 11.32
CA CYS A 108 -5.80 -3.95 11.88
C CYS A 108 -5.87 -4.31 13.37
N VAL A 109 -5.22 -5.40 13.79
CA VAL A 109 -5.15 -5.78 15.21
C VAL A 109 -4.38 -4.72 16.02
N LEU A 110 -3.27 -4.22 15.48
CA LEU A 110 -2.46 -3.18 16.13
C LEU A 110 -3.21 -1.84 16.29
N LEU A 111 -4.19 -1.53 15.43
CA LEU A 111 -5.01 -0.33 15.56
C LEU A 111 -5.91 -0.32 16.81
N PHE A 112 -6.16 -1.47 17.44
CA PHE A 112 -6.88 -1.53 18.72
C PHE A 112 -6.00 -1.15 19.93
N HIS A 113 -4.70 -0.93 19.73
CA HIS A 113 -3.82 -0.42 20.78
C HIS A 113 -3.96 1.10 20.88
N THR A 114 -4.46 1.61 22.01
CA THR A 114 -4.78 3.03 22.24
C THR A 114 -3.69 4.01 21.80
N PRO A 115 -2.39 3.82 22.14
CA PRO A 115 -1.32 4.70 21.68
C PRO A 115 -1.15 4.77 20.15
N ILE A 116 -1.45 3.68 19.44
CA ILE A 116 -1.44 3.65 17.97
C ILE A 116 -2.69 4.35 17.45
N GLN A 117 -3.85 4.01 18.01
CA GLN A 117 -5.13 4.59 17.62
C GLN A 117 -5.11 6.11 17.72
N ASP A 118 -4.74 6.68 18.87
CA ASP A 118 -4.76 8.12 19.11
C ASP A 118 -3.86 8.88 18.14
N LYS A 119 -2.71 8.29 17.80
CA LYS A 119 -1.76 8.90 16.88
C LYS A 119 -2.23 8.87 15.43
N TYR A 120 -2.81 7.76 14.99
CA TYR A 120 -3.16 7.54 13.59
C TYR A 120 -4.63 7.82 13.29
N LEU A 121 -5.47 8.11 14.30
CA LEU A 121 -6.87 8.52 14.13
C LEU A 121 -7.06 9.65 13.11
N PRO A 122 -6.24 10.73 13.12
CA PRO A 122 -6.43 11.85 12.19
C PRO A 122 -6.24 11.45 10.72
N VAL A 123 -5.44 10.42 10.46
CA VAL A 123 -5.11 9.90 9.11
C VAL A 123 -5.80 8.56 8.81
N LEU A 124 -6.66 8.07 9.71
CA LEU A 124 -7.32 6.76 9.60
C LEU A 124 -8.19 6.64 8.35
N LYS A 125 -8.85 7.73 7.94
CA LYS A 125 -9.68 7.74 6.72
C LYS A 125 -8.86 7.44 5.47
N GLU A 126 -7.68 8.04 5.34
CA GLU A 126 -6.79 7.80 4.20
C GLU A 126 -6.23 6.37 4.23
N PHE A 127 -5.89 5.87 5.42
CA PHE A 127 -5.49 4.48 5.60
C PHE A 127 -6.57 3.49 5.14
N MET A 128 -7.80 3.69 5.61
CA MET A 128 -8.92 2.84 5.21
C MET A 128 -9.16 2.89 3.71
N LEU A 129 -9.09 4.07 3.09
CA LEU A 129 -9.27 4.23 1.65
C LEU A 129 -8.22 3.46 0.85
N ARG A 130 -6.93 3.61 1.20
CA ARG A 130 -5.82 2.88 0.56
C ARG A 130 -5.99 1.38 0.70
N THR A 131 -6.26 0.91 1.92
CA THR A 131 -6.46 -0.51 2.20
C THR A 131 -7.67 -1.06 1.45
N ALA A 132 -8.78 -0.32 1.40
CA ALA A 132 -9.97 -0.75 0.68
C ALA A 132 -9.71 -0.92 -0.82
N ILE A 133 -9.08 0.07 -1.47
CA ILE A 133 -8.74 0.00 -2.90
C ILE A 133 -7.87 -1.23 -3.19
N VAL A 134 -6.79 -1.40 -2.43
CA VAL A 134 -5.83 -2.48 -2.66
C VAL A 134 -6.44 -3.86 -2.34
N LEU A 135 -7.25 -3.98 -1.30
CA LEU A 135 -7.94 -5.24 -0.97
C LEU A 135 -9.01 -5.62 -2.01
N VAL A 136 -9.79 -4.64 -2.49
CA VAL A 136 -10.77 -4.87 -3.56
C VAL A 136 -10.06 -5.39 -4.81
N LEU A 137 -8.95 -4.76 -5.21
CA LEU A 137 -8.16 -5.27 -6.32
C LEU A 137 -7.57 -6.64 -6.03
N ALA A 138 -6.98 -6.87 -4.86
CA ALA A 138 -6.43 -8.17 -4.49
C ALA A 138 -7.49 -9.28 -4.61
N PHE A 139 -8.72 -9.01 -4.18
CA PHE A 139 -9.87 -9.90 -4.31
C PHE A 139 -10.23 -10.11 -5.79
N VAL A 140 -10.43 -9.03 -6.55
CA VAL A 140 -10.73 -9.09 -7.99
C VAL A 140 -9.70 -9.92 -8.73
N PHE A 141 -8.40 -9.78 -8.44
CA PHE A 141 -7.31 -10.53 -9.07
C PHE A 141 -7.01 -11.89 -8.42
N SER A 142 -7.72 -12.27 -7.36
CA SER A 142 -7.66 -13.61 -6.77
C SER A 142 -8.69 -14.58 -7.33
N MET A 143 -9.79 -14.05 -7.87
CA MET A 143 -10.77 -14.75 -8.70
C MET A 143 -10.34 -14.77 -10.17
#